data_AF-L8IHS9-F1
#
_entry.id   AF-L8IHS9-F1
#
_cell.length_a   1.000
_cell.length_b   1.000
_cell.length_c   1.000
_cell.angle_alpha   90.00
_cell.angle_beta   90.00
_cell.angle_gamma   90.00
#
_symmetry.space_group_name_H-M   'P 1'
#
loop_
_entity.id
_entity.type
_entity.pdbx_description
1 polymer ?
#
loop_
_entity_poly.entity_id
_entity_poly.type
_entity_poly.pdbx_seq_one_letter_code
_entity_poly.pdbx_strand_id
1 'polypeptide(L)'
;MQHFIKIDGKVRTDITYPAGFMDVISIDKTGENFRLIYDTKGRFAVHRITTEEAKYKLCKVRKIFVGTKGIPHLVTHDARTIRYPDPLIKVNDTIQIDLETGKITDFIKFDTGNLCMVTGGANLGRIGVI
;
A
#
# COMPACT_ATOMS: atom_id res chain seq x y z
N MET A 1 13.49 3.21 -23.88
CA MET A 1 12.52 3.88 -22.97
C MET A 1 13.30 4.63 -21.90
N GLN A 2 12.83 5.79 -21.47
CA GLN A 2 13.51 6.59 -20.44
C GLN A 2 13.14 6.08 -19.03
N HIS A 3 14.09 6.08 -18.09
CA HIS A 3 13.99 5.49 -16.75
C HIS A 3 13.55 6.50 -15.67
N PHE A 4 12.54 7.33 -15.96
CA PHE A 4 12.15 8.43 -15.06
C PHE A 4 10.94 8.12 -14.16
N ILE A 5 10.21 7.05 -14.45
CA ILE A 5 9.01 6.66 -13.70
C ILE A 5 9.38 5.59 -12.69
N LYS A 6 9.11 5.87 -11.42
CA LYS A 6 9.23 4.92 -10.31
C LYS A 6 7.85 4.62 -9.76
N ILE A 7 7.61 3.34 -9.50
CA ILE A 7 6.43 2.86 -8.77
C ILE A 7 6.93 2.13 -7.54
N ASP A 8 6.47 2.56 -6.36
CA ASP A 8 6.91 2.10 -5.05
C ASP A 8 8.45 2.09 -4.90
N GLY A 9 9.09 3.18 -5.34
CA GLY A 9 10.55 3.35 -5.28
C GLY A 9 11.35 2.58 -6.33
N LYS A 10 10.71 1.72 -7.14
CA LYS A 10 11.38 0.93 -8.19
C LYS A 10 11.12 1.52 -9.56
N VAL A 11 12.15 1.66 -10.38
CA VAL A 11 12.01 2.11 -11.78
C VAL A 11 11.18 1.09 -12.55
N ARG A 12 10.09 1.56 -13.18
CA ARG A 12 9.25 0.75 -14.05
C ARG A 12 9.25 1.33 -15.46
N THR A 13 9.62 0.51 -16.43
CA THR A 13 9.62 0.86 -17.85
C THR A 13 8.49 0.20 -18.64
N ASP A 14 7.90 -0.85 -18.08
CA ASP A 14 6.81 -1.57 -18.71
C ASP A 14 5.54 -0.72 -18.71
N ILE A 15 5.00 -0.46 -19.90
CA ILE A 15 3.78 0.33 -20.11
C ILE A 15 2.52 -0.39 -19.61
N THR A 16 2.59 -1.71 -19.45
CA THR A 16 1.49 -2.56 -18.98
C THR A 16 1.62 -2.93 -17.50
N TYR A 17 2.58 -2.34 -16.79
CA TYR A 17 2.75 -2.59 -15.36
C TYR A 17 1.47 -2.21 -14.59
N PRO A 18 0.87 -3.13 -13.83
CA PRO A 18 -0.35 -2.86 -13.08
C PRO A 18 -0.03 -2.04 -11.84
N ALA A 19 -0.34 -0.74 -11.86
CA ALA A 19 -0.33 0.12 -10.68
C ALA A 19 -1.70 0.10 -10.00
N GLY A 20 -1.72 -0.07 -8.68
CA GLY A 20 -2.92 -0.32 -7.91
C GLY A 20 -3.20 0.70 -6.80
N PHE A 21 -4.17 0.36 -5.96
CA PHE A 21 -4.55 1.15 -4.80
C PHE A 21 -3.40 1.30 -3.80
N MET A 22 -3.18 2.52 -3.31
CA MET A 22 -2.10 2.93 -2.41
C MET A 22 -0.69 2.93 -2.99
N ASP A 23 -0.49 2.58 -4.27
CA ASP A 23 0.82 2.68 -4.92
C ASP A 23 1.31 4.12 -4.95
N VAL A 24 2.62 4.29 -4.76
CA VAL A 24 3.29 5.58 -4.86
C VAL A 24 3.98 5.67 -6.22
N ILE A 25 3.61 6.67 -7.02
CA ILE A 25 4.21 6.97 -8.31
C ILE A 25 5.09 8.21 -8.15
N SER A 26 6.37 8.09 -8.46
CA SER A 26 7.35 9.18 -8.40
C SER A 26 7.93 9.45 -9.78
N ILE A 27 8.04 10.74 -10.12
CA ILE A 27 8.64 11.21 -11.36
C ILE A 27 9.90 12.02 -11.01
N ASP A 28 11.07 11.40 -11.16
CA ASP A 28 12.34 12.01 -10.74
C ASP A 28 12.63 13.33 -11.48
N LYS A 29 12.20 13.44 -12.74
CA LYS A 29 12.48 14.60 -13.59
C LYS A 29 11.76 15.87 -13.12
N THR A 30 10.54 15.72 -12.60
CA THR A 30 9.72 16.84 -12.10
C THR A 30 9.73 16.95 -10.58
N GLY A 31 10.26 15.94 -9.88
CA GLY A 31 10.23 15.86 -8.42
C GLY A 31 8.83 15.66 -7.85
N GLU A 32 7.88 15.22 -8.69
CA GLU A 32 6.48 15.05 -8.29
C GLU A 32 6.21 13.62 -7.81
N ASN A 33 5.41 13.52 -6.75
CA ASN A 33 4.98 12.26 -6.16
C ASN A 33 3.47 12.21 -6.11
N PHE A 34 2.93 11.04 -6.41
CA PHE A 34 1.50 10.78 -6.43
C PHE A 34 1.18 9.48 -5.71
N ARG A 35 0.00 9.41 -5.11
CA ARG A 35 -0.59 8.19 -4.57
C ARG A 35 -1.87 7.87 -5.33
N LEU A 36 -2.01 6.63 -5.75
CA LEU A 36 -3.24 6.13 -6.35
C LEU A 36 -4.27 5.83 -5.26
N ILE A 37 -5.38 6.56 -5.25
CA ILE A 37 -6.50 6.36 -4.33
C ILE A 37 -7.81 6.27 -5.10
N TYR A 38 -8.88 5.83 -4.46
CA TYR A 38 -10.21 5.88 -5.08
C TYR A 38 -10.90 7.21 -4.78
N ASP A 39 -11.55 7.79 -5.77
CA ASP A 39 -12.51 8.88 -5.56
C ASP A 39 -13.87 8.33 -5.10
N THR A 40 -14.75 9.20 -4.61
CA THR A 40 -16.10 8.84 -4.15
C THR A 40 -17.03 8.31 -5.25
N LYS A 41 -16.60 8.37 -6.52
CA LYS A 41 -17.28 7.80 -7.68
C LYS A 41 -16.70 6.44 -8.09
N GLY A 42 -15.75 5.90 -7.33
CA GLY A 42 -15.14 4.61 -7.56
C GLY A 42 -14.08 4.56 -8.65
N ARG A 43 -13.51 5.70 -9.05
CA ARG A 43 -12.44 5.80 -10.05
C ARG A 43 -11.09 5.98 -9.36
N PHE A 44 -10.01 5.59 -10.02
CA PHE A 44 -8.68 5.98 -9.53
C PHE A 44 -8.49 7.49 -9.68
N ALA A 45 -8.12 8.12 -8.57
CA ALA A 45 -7.68 9.49 -8.49
C ALA A 45 -6.18 9.51 -8.18
N VAL A 46 -5.47 10.39 -8.89
CA VAL A 46 -4.04 10.63 -8.70
C VAL A 46 -3.90 11.75 -7.68
N HIS A 47 -3.64 11.39 -6.42
CA HIS A 47 -3.49 12.35 -5.34
C HIS A 47 -2.03 12.78 -5.22
N ARG A 48 -1.75 14.08 -5.28
CA ARG A 48 -0.39 14.61 -5.11
C ARG A 48 0.01 14.51 -3.64
N ILE A 49 1.19 13.96 -3.37
CA ILE A 49 1.71 13.75 -2.01
C ILE A 49 3.06 14.46 -1.81
N THR A 50 3.45 14.64 -0.56
CA THR A 50 4.77 15.16 -0.20
C THR A 50 5.86 14.10 -0.35
N THR A 51 7.12 14.52 -0.32
CA THR A 51 8.28 13.60 -0.36
C THR A 51 8.36 12.71 0.88
N GLU A 52 7.88 13.17 2.03
CA GLU A 52 7.83 12.39 3.27
C GLU A 52 6.80 11.27 3.17
N GLU A 53 5.59 11.60 2.68
CA GLU A 53 4.54 10.62 2.46
C GLU A 53 4.89 9.60 1.38
N ALA A 54 5.69 10.00 0.40
CA ALA A 54 6.16 9.13 -0.68
C ALA A 54 7.15 8.04 -0.22
N LYS A 55 7.73 8.16 0.98
CA LYS A 55 8.64 7.15 1.53
C LYS A 55 7.93 5.92 2.07
N TYR A 56 6.64 6.03 2.38
CA TYR A 56 5.88 4.93 2.96
C TYR A 56 4.60 4.61 2.18
N LYS A 57 4.09 3.41 2.43
CA LYS A 57 2.85 2.89 1.85
C LYS A 57 2.04 2.17 2.90
N LEU A 58 0.72 2.36 2.88
CA LEU A 58 -0.20 1.60 3.72
C LEU A 58 -0.68 0.36 2.97
N CYS A 59 -0.59 -0.79 3.62
CA CYS A 59 -0.91 -2.08 3.05
C CYS A 59 -1.82 -2.87 3.97
N LYS A 60 -3.01 -3.24 3.47
CA LYS A 60 -3.88 -4.18 4.18
C LYS A 60 -3.29 -5.59 4.20
N VAL A 61 -3.33 -6.24 5.35
CA VAL A 61 -2.99 -7.65 5.56
C VAL A 61 -4.10 -8.55 5.03
N ARG A 62 -3.78 -9.43 4.07
CA ARG A 62 -4.73 -10.40 3.51
C ARG A 62 -4.64 -11.78 4.16
N LYS A 63 -3.43 -12.23 4.44
CA LYS A 63 -3.21 -13.58 4.98
C LYS A 63 -1.95 -13.59 5.84
N ILE A 64 -2.02 -14.32 6.94
CA ILE A 64 -0.87 -14.68 7.75
C ILE A 64 -0.77 -16.21 7.73
N PHE A 65 0.42 -16.74 7.50
CA PHE A 65 0.66 -18.18 7.49
C PHE A 65 2.08 -18.51 7.95
N VAL A 66 2.28 -19.72 8.45
CA VAL A 66 3.60 -20.23 8.81
C VAL A 66 4.18 -20.95 7.59
N GLY A 67 5.33 -20.47 7.13
CA GLY A 67 6.06 -21.03 6.00
C GLY A 67 6.97 -22.17 6.41
N THR A 68 7.87 -22.54 5.49
CA THR A 68 8.91 -23.54 5.77
C THR A 68 9.78 -23.10 6.93
N LYS A 69 10.30 -24.08 7.70
CA LYS A 69 11.12 -23.86 8.90
C LYS A 69 10.40 -23.10 10.03
N GLY A 70 9.06 -23.09 10.05
CA GLY A 70 8.30 -22.45 11.12
C GLY A 70 8.29 -20.91 11.06
N ILE A 71 8.71 -20.31 9.94
CA ILE A 71 8.84 -18.86 9.83
C ILE A 71 7.46 -18.23 9.54
N PRO A 72 6.97 -17.28 10.35
CA PRO A 72 5.72 -16.58 10.07
C PRO A 72 5.89 -15.62 8.89
N HIS A 73 4.92 -15.68 7.96
CA HIS A 73 4.83 -14.84 6.76
C HIS A 73 3.50 -14.09 6.75
N LEU A 74 3.57 -12.83 6.34
CA LEU A 74 2.43 -11.93 6.15
C LEU A 74 2.34 -11.56 4.67
N VAL A 75 1.16 -11.72 4.09
CA VAL A 75 0.85 -11.35 2.70
C VAL A 75 -0.08 -10.15 2.68
N THR A 76 0.31 -9.11 1.95
CA THR A 76 -0.49 -7.90 1.78
C THR A 76 -1.38 -7.98 0.54
N HIS A 77 -2.33 -7.04 0.42
CA HIS A 77 -3.16 -6.90 -0.77
C HIS A 77 -2.36 -6.57 -2.05
N ASP A 78 -1.18 -5.98 -1.90
CA ASP A 78 -0.20 -5.67 -2.95
C ASP A 78 0.74 -6.87 -3.26
N ALA A 79 0.33 -8.08 -2.85
CA ALA A 79 1.08 -9.33 -3.04
C ALA A 79 2.51 -9.34 -2.44
N ARG A 80 2.86 -8.37 -1.58
CA ARG A 80 4.14 -8.38 -0.87
C ARG A 80 4.09 -9.43 0.24
N THR A 81 5.19 -10.15 0.39
CA THR A 81 5.36 -11.12 1.47
C THR A 81 6.43 -10.62 2.43
N ILE A 82 6.05 -10.39 3.69
CA ILE A 82 6.93 -9.91 4.75
C ILE A 82 7.14 -11.05 5.74
N ARG A 83 8.41 -11.29 6.09
CA ARG A 83 8.80 -12.32 7.06
C ARG A 83 8.90 -11.72 8.44
N TYR A 84 8.66 -12.53 9.46
CA TYR A 84 8.76 -12.13 10.87
C TYR A 84 7.90 -10.88 11.19
N PRO A 85 6.59 -10.89 10.85
CA PRO A 85 5.70 -9.83 11.30
C PRO A 85 5.58 -9.83 12.83
N ASP A 86 5.22 -8.69 13.41
CA ASP A 86 4.87 -8.60 14.83
C ASP A 86 3.67 -9.54 15.13
N PRO A 87 3.72 -10.37 16.19
CA PRO A 87 2.63 -11.26 16.59
C PRO A 87 1.28 -10.59 16.84
N LEU A 88 1.27 -9.28 17.12
CA LEU A 88 0.05 -8.50 17.36
C LEU A 88 -0.73 -8.19 16.08
N ILE A 89 -0.10 -8.30 14.91
CA ILE A 89 -0.72 -8.01 13.61
C ILE A 89 -1.63 -9.17 13.22
N LYS A 90 -2.88 -8.85 12.91
CA LYS A 90 -3.90 -9.82 12.48
C LYS A 90 -4.32 -9.60 11.03
N VAL A 91 -5.06 -10.58 10.52
CA VAL A 91 -5.70 -10.46 9.20
C VAL A 91 -6.70 -9.30 9.23
N ASN A 92 -6.73 -8.50 8.15
CA ASN A 92 -7.46 -7.24 7.98
C ASN A 92 -6.84 -5.98 8.58
N ASP A 93 -5.82 -6.10 9.43
CA ASP A 93 -5.08 -4.93 9.88
C ASP A 93 -4.37 -4.23 8.71
N THR A 94 -4.00 -2.97 8.90
CA THR A 94 -3.22 -2.19 7.94
C THR A 94 -1.82 -2.01 8.48
N ILE A 95 -0.81 -2.30 7.66
CA ILE A 95 0.59 -2.08 8.00
C ILE A 95 1.14 -0.89 7.21
N GLN A 96 1.95 -0.07 7.86
CA GLN A 96 2.77 0.95 7.23
C GLN A 96 4.11 0.32 6.85
N ILE A 97 4.42 0.37 5.56
CA ILE A 97 5.65 -0.17 4.99
C ILE A 97 6.51 0.99 4.54
N ASP A 98 7.78 0.99 4.94
CA ASP A 98 8.80 1.83 4.34
C ASP A 98 9.19 1.25 2.98
N LEU A 99 9.07 2.05 1.92
CA LEU A 99 9.33 1.62 0.55
C LEU A 99 10.82 1.43 0.24
N GLU A 100 11.73 2.08 0.99
CA GLU A 100 13.17 1.91 0.83
C GLU A 100 13.64 0.57 1.42
N THR A 101 13.27 0.31 2.67
CA THR A 101 13.72 -0.90 3.38
C THR A 101 12.81 -2.10 3.15
N GLY A 102 11.56 -1.88 2.74
CA GLY A 102 10.53 -2.91 2.64
C GLY A 102 10.06 -3.47 3.99
N LYS A 103 10.40 -2.81 5.10
CA LYS A 103 10.06 -3.24 6.46
C LYS A 103 8.78 -2.56 6.95
N ILE A 104 8.13 -3.19 7.93
CA ILE A 104 6.99 -2.63 8.64
C ILE A 104 7.51 -1.60 9.64
N THR A 105 7.01 -0.38 9.56
CA THR A 105 7.33 0.69 10.52
C THR A 105 6.28 0.77 11.63
N ASP A 106 5.01 0.62 11.27
CA ASP A 106 3.88 0.73 12.18
C ASP A 106 2.69 -0.10 11.66
N PHE A 107 1.68 -0.32 12.49
CA PHE A 107 0.45 -0.99 12.10
C PHE A 107 -0.78 -0.43 12.81
N ILE A 108 -1.91 -0.47 12.11
CA ILE A 108 -3.22 0.00 12.56
C ILE A 108 -4.15 -1.21 12.60
N LYS A 109 -4.73 -1.46 13.77
CA LYS A 109 -5.66 -2.56 13.99
C LYS A 109 -7.00 -2.29 13.30
N PHE A 110 -7.62 -3.35 12.81
CA PHE A 110 -9.00 -3.30 12.33
C PHE A 110 -9.96 -3.45 13.51
N ASP A 111 -10.37 -2.32 14.09
CA ASP A 111 -11.21 -2.25 15.30
C ASP A 111 -12.24 -1.11 15.21
N THR A 112 -13.32 -1.19 15.98
CA THR A 112 -14.39 -0.18 16.01
C THR A 112 -13.84 1.20 16.36
N GLY A 113 -14.35 2.24 15.70
CA GLY A 113 -13.84 3.61 15.90
C GLY A 113 -12.67 4.00 15.00
N ASN A 114 -12.08 3.08 14.23
CA ASN A 114 -11.04 3.42 13.26
C ASN A 114 -11.60 3.84 11.90
N LEU A 115 -10.89 4.75 11.24
CA LEU A 115 -11.20 5.20 9.88
C LEU A 115 -10.87 4.12 8.85
N CYS A 116 -11.79 3.89 7.94
CA CYS A 116 -11.65 2.95 6.83
C CYS A 116 -12.06 3.57 5.51
N MET A 117 -11.39 3.14 4.45
CA MET A 117 -11.79 3.41 3.08
C MET A 117 -12.35 2.13 2.43
N VAL A 118 -13.49 2.26 1.77
CA VAL A 118 -14.11 1.17 1.02
C VAL A 118 -13.36 0.97 -0.29
N THR A 119 -12.83 -0.23 -0.53
CA THR A 119 -12.03 -0.58 -1.72
C THR A 119 -12.74 -1.48 -2.72
N GLY A 120 -14.05 -1.72 -2.56
CA GLY A 120 -14.86 -2.49 -3.52
C GLY A 120 -16.37 -2.27 -3.38
N GLY A 121 -17.13 -2.70 -4.38
CA GLY A 121 -18.59 -2.60 -4.41
C GLY A 121 -19.12 -1.20 -4.75
N ALA A 122 -20.43 -0.98 -4.55
CA ALA A 122 -21.12 0.25 -4.91
C ALA A 122 -20.68 1.49 -4.08
N ASN A 123 -20.03 1.26 -2.95
CA ASN A 123 -19.57 2.30 -2.03
C ASN A 123 -18.06 2.62 -2.17
N LEU A 124 -17.43 2.20 -3.26
CA LEU A 124 -16.00 2.39 -3.52
C LEU A 124 -15.55 3.85 -3.33
N GLY A 125 -14.43 4.03 -2.63
CA GLY A 125 -13.81 5.33 -2.35
C GLY A 125 -14.49 6.17 -1.27
N ARG A 126 -15.58 5.68 -0.66
CA ARG A 126 -16.16 6.31 0.53
C ARG A 126 -15.30 6.02 1.77
N ILE A 127 -15.19 7.02 2.63
CA ILE A 127 -14.47 6.95 3.90
C ILE A 127 -15.50 7.00 5.04
N GLY A 128 -15.31 6.17 6.06
CA GLY A 128 -16.17 6.14 7.24
C GLY A 128 -15.43 5.57 8.44
N VAL A 129 -16.07 5.67 9.61
CA VAL A 129 -15.63 5.01 10.84
C VAL A 129 -16.34 3.66 10.93
N ILE A 130 -15.63 2.61 11.37
CA ILE A 130 -16.19 1.27 11.64
C ILE A 130 -17.20 1.35 12.79
#